data_AF-A0A951YBM0-F1
#
_entry.id   AF-A0A951YBM0-F1
#
_cell.length_a   1.000
_cell.length_b   1.000
_cell.length_c   1.000
_cell.angle_alpha   90.00
_cell.angle_beta   90.00
_cell.angle_gamma   90.00
#
_symmetry.space_group_name_H-M   'P 1'
#
loop_
_entity.id
_entity.type
_entity.pdbx_description
1 polymer ?
#
loop_
_entity_poly.entity_id
_entity_poly.type
_entity_poly.pdbx_seq_one_letter_code
_entity_poly.pdbx_strand_id
1 'polypeptide(L)'
;MSQQQEIVRLEAVHKFLGLDYDQATEFQDIVNFAAELCGTPVALITLLDKDVNWVKVRAGIDAPAMPRETSFCQYTIQSEGLTIIPDTLEDRRFDNNPLVHEPPHVRFYAGAPLTIKGGIRLGSLCLFDAKPNNISIIQQKALAVMARQVTFLMQLELSQKVLQNNLKELEEKNESLRSIAHMQSHDIRQPLTSIMGLIDIIRNDGYKADKEKLMMIEEAANQLDKKVHDIVEQTTIKY
;
A
#
# COMPACT_ATOMS: atom_id res chain seq x y z
N MET A 1 -20.48 -14.33 -10.02
CA MET A 1 -19.26 -13.55 -10.35
C MET A 1 -18.50 -14.31 -11.42
N SER A 2 -18.05 -13.66 -12.49
CA SER A 2 -17.25 -14.32 -13.53
C SER A 2 -15.83 -14.59 -13.06
N GLN A 3 -15.13 -15.52 -13.73
CA GLN A 3 -13.73 -15.84 -13.42
C GLN A 3 -12.82 -14.60 -13.52
N GLN A 4 -13.05 -13.74 -14.51
CA GLN A 4 -12.30 -12.49 -14.67
C GLN A 4 -12.54 -11.51 -13.52
N GLN A 5 -13.78 -11.40 -13.05
CA GLN A 5 -14.12 -10.54 -11.90
C GLN A 5 -13.45 -11.05 -10.62
N GLU A 6 -13.36 -12.36 -10.41
CA GLU A 6 -12.68 -12.92 -9.24
C GLU A 6 -11.17 -12.65 -9.27
N ILE A 7 -10.52 -12.75 -10.43
CA ILE A 7 -9.09 -12.43 -10.58
C ILE A 7 -8.83 -10.97 -10.16
N VAL A 8 -9.59 -10.03 -10.71
CA VAL A 8 -9.48 -8.60 -10.37
C VAL A 8 -9.75 -8.35 -8.88
N ARG A 9 -10.71 -9.07 -8.29
CA ARG A 9 -11.02 -8.98 -6.86
C ARG A 9 -9.86 -9.49 -6.00
N LEU A 10 -9.26 -10.62 -6.35
CA LEU A 10 -8.13 -11.20 -5.62
C LEU A 10 -6.88 -10.31 -5.70
N GLU A 11 -6.59 -9.73 -6.86
CA GLU A 11 -5.52 -8.73 -7.00
C GLU A 11 -5.74 -7.53 -6.08
N ALA A 12 -6.99 -7.05 -5.96
CA ALA A 12 -7.33 -6.00 -5.02
C ALA A 12 -7.13 -6.47 -3.58
N VAL A 13 -7.65 -7.65 -3.21
CA VAL A 13 -7.49 -8.23 -1.86
C VAL A 13 -6.02 -8.29 -1.45
N HIS A 14 -5.12 -8.77 -2.32
CA HIS A 14 -3.69 -8.84 -2.00
C HIS A 14 -3.07 -7.48 -1.69
N LYS A 15 -3.49 -6.39 -2.35
CA LYS A 15 -3.02 -5.03 -2.05
C LYS A 15 -3.42 -4.60 -0.64
N PHE A 16 -4.64 -4.92 -0.22
CA PHE A 16 -5.17 -4.56 1.10
C PHE A 16 -4.74 -5.52 2.21
N LEU A 17 -4.37 -6.77 1.89
CA LEU A 17 -3.87 -7.74 2.87
C LEU A 17 -2.54 -7.31 3.51
N GLY A 18 -1.71 -6.56 2.77
CA GLY A 18 -0.40 -6.06 3.21
C GLY A 18 -0.44 -4.71 3.93
N LEU A 19 -1.62 -4.23 4.32
CA LEU A 19 -1.77 -3.11 5.24
C LEU A 19 -1.54 -3.57 6.68
N ASP A 20 -1.12 -2.62 7.52
CA ASP A 20 -0.92 -2.84 8.95
C ASP A 20 -2.18 -2.41 9.70
N TYR A 21 -2.99 -3.39 10.08
CA TYR A 21 -4.25 -3.17 10.79
C TYR A 21 -4.06 -2.99 12.30
N ASP A 22 -2.86 -3.28 12.82
CA ASP A 22 -2.56 -3.23 14.25
C ASP A 22 -2.14 -1.83 14.70
N GLN A 23 -1.62 -1.00 13.78
CA GLN A 23 -1.20 0.38 14.07
C GLN A 23 -2.36 1.38 14.15
N ALA A 24 -3.51 1.07 13.57
CA ALA A 24 -4.67 1.97 13.50
C ALA A 24 -5.77 1.53 14.49
N THR A 25 -5.86 2.23 15.63
CA THR A 25 -6.88 1.98 16.65
C THR A 25 -8.30 2.14 16.12
N GLU A 26 -8.47 2.92 15.06
CA GLU A 26 -9.75 3.23 14.42
C GLU A 26 -10.47 1.97 13.91
N PHE A 27 -9.73 0.97 13.39
CA PHE A 27 -10.39 -0.27 12.96
C PHE A 27 -10.90 -1.07 14.16
N GLN A 28 -10.13 -1.12 15.24
CA GLN A 28 -10.54 -1.82 16.46
C GLN A 28 -11.74 -1.14 17.10
N ASP A 29 -11.78 0.20 17.13
CA ASP A 29 -12.93 0.97 17.61
C ASP A 29 -14.20 0.67 16.81
N ILE A 30 -14.10 0.60 15.48
CA ILE A 30 -15.24 0.23 14.63
C ILE A 30 -15.73 -1.19 14.94
N VAL A 31 -14.82 -2.16 15.08
CA VAL A 31 -15.18 -3.54 15.38
C VAL A 31 -15.83 -3.67 16.75
N ASN A 32 -15.26 -3.03 17.77
CA ASN A 32 -15.81 -3.02 19.13
C ASN A 32 -17.19 -2.37 19.16
N PHE A 33 -17.34 -1.21 18.54
CA PHE A 33 -18.62 -0.50 18.49
C PHE A 33 -19.67 -1.27 17.69
N ALA A 34 -19.29 -1.97 16.61
CA ALA A 34 -20.21 -2.81 15.86
C ALA A 34 -20.76 -3.98 16.69
N ALA A 35 -19.89 -4.64 17.48
CA ALA A 35 -20.28 -5.69 18.41
C ALA A 35 -21.25 -5.16 19.48
N GLU A 36 -20.89 -4.05 20.13
CA GLU A 36 -21.69 -3.44 21.20
C GLU A 36 -23.05 -2.97 20.68
N LEU A 37 -23.08 -2.20 19.59
CA LEU A 37 -24.29 -1.65 19.01
C LEU A 37 -25.28 -2.73 18.58
N CYS A 38 -24.78 -3.86 18.08
CA CYS A 38 -25.61 -4.97 17.60
C CYS A 38 -25.88 -6.04 18.66
N GLY A 39 -25.30 -5.91 19.85
CA GLY A 39 -25.46 -6.87 20.94
C GLY A 39 -24.94 -8.27 20.59
N THR A 40 -23.90 -8.36 19.76
CA THR A 40 -23.30 -9.63 19.32
C THR A 40 -21.96 -9.85 20.01
N PRO A 41 -21.62 -11.08 20.42
CA PRO A 41 -20.36 -11.36 21.11
C PRO A 41 -19.15 -11.24 20.19
N VAL A 42 -19.32 -11.41 18.87
CA VAL A 42 -18.21 -11.39 17.92
C VAL A 42 -18.46 -10.38 16.80
N ALA A 43 -17.42 -9.61 16.49
CA ALA A 43 -17.34 -8.72 15.33
C ALA A 43 -15.95 -8.80 14.69
N LEU A 44 -15.90 -8.77 13.36
CA LEU A 44 -14.67 -8.96 12.59
C LEU A 44 -14.61 -8.05 11.37
N ILE A 45 -13.41 -7.54 11.07
CA ILE A 45 -13.04 -7.08 9.73
C ILE A 45 -12.28 -8.21 9.05
N THR A 46 -12.78 -8.65 7.90
CA THR A 46 -12.25 -9.81 7.17
C THR A 46 -11.96 -9.48 5.72
N LEU A 47 -10.93 -10.11 5.17
CA LEU A 47 -10.55 -10.06 3.76
C LEU A 47 -10.57 -11.47 3.17
N LEU A 48 -11.40 -11.67 2.15
CA LEU A 48 -11.65 -12.98 1.57
C LEU A 48 -10.72 -13.24 0.39
N ASP A 49 -9.69 -14.03 0.60
CA ASP A 49 -8.76 -14.51 -0.43
C ASP A 49 -9.35 -15.74 -1.17
N LYS A 50 -8.57 -16.40 -2.03
CA LYS A 50 -8.98 -17.57 -2.81
C LYS A 50 -9.45 -18.72 -1.91
N ASP A 51 -8.65 -19.06 -0.90
CA ASP A 51 -8.89 -20.24 -0.06
C ASP A 51 -9.06 -19.87 1.43
N VAL A 52 -8.72 -18.64 1.80
CA VAL A 52 -8.63 -18.18 3.19
C VAL A 52 -9.46 -16.92 3.40
N ASN A 53 -10.21 -16.90 4.50
CA ASN A 53 -10.82 -15.71 5.06
C ASN A 53 -9.89 -15.14 6.14
N TRP A 54 -9.11 -14.12 5.79
CA TRP A 54 -8.18 -13.48 6.70
C TRP A 54 -8.91 -12.55 7.66
N VAL A 55 -8.74 -12.77 8.96
CA VAL A 55 -9.29 -11.91 10.00
C VAL A 55 -8.26 -10.85 10.31
N LYS A 56 -8.57 -9.60 9.97
CA LYS A 56 -7.64 -8.48 10.14
C LYS A 56 -7.83 -7.78 11.47
N VAL A 57 -9.09 -7.62 11.88
CA VAL A 57 -9.45 -7.03 13.18
C VAL A 57 -10.58 -7.83 13.77
N ARG A 58 -10.54 -8.05 15.09
CA ARG A 58 -11.42 -8.99 15.79
C ARG A 58 -11.81 -8.51 17.17
N ALA A 59 -13.03 -8.84 17.57
CA ALA A 59 -13.52 -8.76 18.94
C ALA A 59 -14.26 -10.06 19.25
N GLY A 60 -14.07 -10.61 20.47
CA GLY A 60 -14.79 -11.78 20.96
C GLY A 60 -14.33 -13.14 20.46
N ILE A 61 -13.33 -13.20 19.57
CA ILE A 61 -12.70 -14.45 19.11
C ILE A 61 -11.22 -14.22 18.80
N ASP A 62 -10.37 -15.21 19.08
CA ASP A 62 -8.96 -15.19 18.67
C ASP A 62 -8.71 -16.22 17.57
N ALA A 63 -9.09 -15.84 16.35
CA ALA A 63 -8.86 -16.61 15.13
C ALA A 63 -8.32 -15.68 14.04
N PRO A 64 -7.04 -15.79 13.64
CA PRO A 64 -6.44 -14.89 12.64
C PRO A 64 -6.86 -15.21 11.20
N ALA A 65 -7.36 -16.43 10.96
CA ALA A 65 -7.81 -16.88 9.65
C ALA A 65 -8.81 -18.02 9.77
N MET A 66 -9.65 -18.17 8.76
CA MET A 66 -10.61 -19.28 8.63
C MET A 66 -10.60 -19.79 7.18
N PRO A 67 -10.91 -21.06 6.91
CA PRO A 67 -11.14 -21.55 5.55
C PRO A 67 -12.25 -20.74 4.86
N ARG A 68 -12.06 -20.35 3.59
CA ARG A 68 -13.09 -19.65 2.82
C ARG A 68 -14.37 -20.48 2.71
N GLU A 69 -14.22 -21.78 2.48
CA GLU A 69 -15.32 -22.71 2.24
C GLU A 69 -16.35 -22.75 3.38
N THR A 70 -15.89 -22.60 4.62
CA THR A 70 -16.76 -22.58 5.81
C THR A 70 -17.21 -21.17 6.18
N SER A 71 -16.59 -20.13 5.61
CA SER A 71 -16.84 -18.73 5.98
C SER A 71 -18.15 -18.19 5.42
N PHE A 72 -18.97 -17.61 6.29
CA PHE A 72 -20.17 -16.86 5.90
C PHE A 72 -19.85 -15.62 5.04
N CYS A 73 -18.62 -15.08 5.12
CA CYS A 73 -18.19 -13.92 4.33
C CYS A 73 -18.27 -14.18 2.82
N GLN A 74 -18.21 -15.44 2.38
CA GLN A 74 -18.35 -15.80 0.97
C GLN A 74 -19.72 -15.41 0.40
N TYR A 75 -20.77 -15.45 1.23
CA TYR A 75 -22.12 -15.02 0.84
C TYR A 75 -22.22 -13.50 0.84
N THR A 76 -21.57 -12.84 1.81
CA THR A 76 -21.55 -11.38 1.90
C THR A 76 -20.91 -10.72 0.68
N ILE A 77 -19.77 -11.24 0.20
CA ILE A 77 -19.14 -10.67 -1.00
C ILE A 77 -19.94 -10.91 -2.29
N GLN A 78 -20.92 -11.82 -2.28
CA GLN A 78 -21.81 -12.03 -3.42
C GLN A 78 -22.99 -11.05 -3.42
N SER A 79 -23.35 -10.49 -2.27
CA SER A 79 -24.44 -9.52 -2.11
C SER A 79 -24.00 -8.07 -2.37
N GLU A 80 -24.88 -7.24 -2.92
CA GLU A 80 -24.69 -5.79 -3.02
C GLU A 80 -24.87 -5.06 -1.69
N GLY A 81 -25.59 -5.67 -0.75
CA GLY A 81 -25.92 -5.09 0.54
C GLY A 81 -25.56 -6.01 1.70
N LEU A 82 -26.25 -5.80 2.82
CA LEU A 82 -26.07 -6.67 3.99
C LEU A 82 -26.53 -8.10 3.67
N THR A 83 -25.82 -9.06 4.25
CA THR A 83 -26.26 -10.45 4.36
C THR A 83 -26.62 -10.70 5.81
N ILE A 84 -27.89 -11.01 6.08
CA ILE A 84 -28.40 -11.28 7.42
C ILE A 84 -28.97 -12.69 7.44
N ILE A 85 -28.49 -13.51 8.36
CA ILE A 85 -28.94 -14.87 8.61
C ILE A 85 -29.39 -14.91 10.07
N PRO A 86 -30.71 -14.80 10.33
CA PRO A 86 -31.24 -14.75 11.70
C PRO A 86 -30.96 -16.02 12.50
N ASP A 87 -31.03 -17.17 11.83
CA ASP A 87 -30.72 -18.49 12.37
C ASP A 87 -30.13 -19.38 11.26
N THR A 88 -28.91 -19.87 11.45
CA THR A 88 -28.21 -20.75 10.50
C THR A 88 -28.79 -22.16 10.46
N LEU A 89 -29.46 -22.63 11.53
CA LEU A 89 -30.11 -23.95 11.54
C LEU A 89 -31.40 -24.00 10.73
N GLU A 90 -32.00 -22.83 10.45
CA GLU A 90 -33.20 -22.69 9.62
C GLU A 90 -32.85 -22.50 8.13
N ASP A 91 -31.57 -22.42 7.80
CA ASP A 91 -31.08 -22.13 6.45
C ASP A 91 -30.25 -23.29 5.90
N ARG A 92 -30.86 -24.02 4.94
CA ARG A 92 -30.31 -25.23 4.32
C ARG A 92 -28.92 -25.06 3.69
N ARG A 93 -28.49 -23.82 3.43
CA ARG A 93 -27.13 -23.54 2.93
C ARG A 93 -26.05 -23.92 3.94
N PHE A 94 -26.40 -24.03 5.22
CA PHE A 94 -25.46 -24.27 6.31
C PHE A 94 -25.64 -25.62 7.01
N ASP A 95 -26.50 -26.50 6.49
CA ASP A 95 -26.77 -27.84 7.07
C ASP A 95 -25.50 -28.67 7.30
N ASN A 96 -24.46 -28.48 6.50
CA ASN A 96 -23.18 -29.19 6.64
C ASN A 96 -22.01 -28.26 6.99
N ASN A 97 -22.28 -27.02 7.42
CA ASN A 97 -21.21 -26.07 7.73
C ASN A 97 -20.62 -26.36 9.13
N PRO A 98 -19.32 -26.67 9.25
CA PRO A 98 -18.69 -26.94 10.54
C PRO A 98 -18.84 -25.81 11.55
N LEU A 99 -18.86 -24.54 11.11
CA LEU A 99 -19.02 -23.41 12.03
C LEU A 99 -20.40 -23.35 12.70
N VAL A 100 -21.39 -24.06 12.18
CA VAL A 100 -22.74 -24.14 12.75
C VAL A 100 -22.85 -25.28 13.76
N HIS A 101 -22.29 -26.45 13.44
CA HIS A 101 -22.45 -27.67 14.26
C HIS A 101 -21.32 -27.90 15.26
N GLU A 102 -20.12 -27.38 14.99
CA GLU A 102 -18.97 -27.41 15.89
C GLU A 102 -18.73 -26.02 16.49
N PRO A 103 -17.91 -25.89 17.56
CA PRO A 103 -17.53 -24.59 18.08
C PRO A 103 -17.04 -23.66 16.95
N PRO A 104 -17.58 -22.43 16.84
CA PRO A 104 -18.29 -21.68 17.89
C PRO A 104 -19.83 -21.82 17.89
N HIS A 105 -20.40 -22.75 17.12
CA HIS A 105 -21.85 -22.95 16.98
C HIS A 105 -22.60 -21.71 16.49
N VAL A 106 -22.12 -21.11 15.40
CA VAL A 106 -22.70 -19.89 14.81
C VAL A 106 -24.17 -20.13 14.48
N ARG A 107 -25.04 -19.33 15.11
CA ARG A 107 -26.50 -19.31 14.89
C ARG A 107 -26.95 -18.04 14.18
N PHE A 108 -26.37 -16.90 14.50
CA PHE A 108 -26.69 -15.64 13.83
C PHE A 108 -25.48 -15.13 13.06
N TYR A 109 -25.71 -14.56 11.87
CA TYR A 109 -24.69 -13.84 11.12
C TYR A 109 -25.25 -12.57 10.49
N ALA A 110 -24.50 -11.48 10.57
CA ALA A 110 -24.74 -10.27 9.79
C ALA A 110 -23.43 -9.77 9.18
N GLY A 111 -23.37 -9.62 7.87
CA GLY A 111 -22.19 -9.15 7.16
C GLY A 111 -22.51 -7.97 6.24
N ALA A 112 -21.68 -6.92 6.32
CA ALA A 112 -21.68 -5.81 5.36
C ALA A 112 -20.42 -5.88 4.49
N PRO A 113 -20.54 -5.85 3.15
CA PRO A 113 -19.40 -6.00 2.26
C PRO A 113 -18.48 -4.79 2.28
N LEU A 114 -17.17 -5.03 2.36
CA LEU A 114 -16.13 -4.00 2.23
C LEU A 114 -15.89 -3.73 0.74
N THR A 115 -16.53 -2.68 0.22
CA THR A 115 -16.60 -2.41 -1.22
C THR A 115 -15.78 -1.19 -1.61
N ILE A 116 -14.77 -1.38 -2.46
CA ILE A 116 -13.95 -0.30 -3.01
C ILE A 116 -14.50 0.21 -4.36
N LYS A 117 -13.85 1.24 -4.92
CA LYS A 117 -14.17 1.77 -6.26
C LYS A 117 -14.19 0.63 -7.31
N GLY A 118 -15.14 0.72 -8.24
CA GLY A 118 -15.37 -0.33 -9.25
C GLY A 118 -16.27 -1.48 -8.77
N GLY A 119 -16.86 -1.38 -7.57
CA GLY A 119 -17.78 -2.39 -7.03
C GLY A 119 -17.07 -3.66 -6.54
N ILE A 120 -15.75 -3.62 -6.37
CA ILE A 120 -14.95 -4.76 -5.94
C ILE A 120 -15.14 -4.95 -4.42
N ARG A 121 -15.53 -6.16 -4.01
CA ARG A 121 -15.79 -6.50 -2.61
C ARG A 121 -14.63 -7.32 -2.06
N LEU A 122 -13.90 -6.75 -1.11
CA LEU A 122 -12.67 -7.34 -0.59
C LEU A 122 -12.95 -8.41 0.47
N GLY A 123 -14.03 -8.25 1.23
CA GLY A 123 -14.42 -9.10 2.34
C GLY A 123 -15.60 -8.47 3.06
N SER A 124 -15.64 -8.53 4.40
CA SER A 124 -16.76 -7.99 5.17
C SER A 124 -16.37 -7.46 6.55
N LEU A 125 -17.10 -6.42 6.98
CA LEU A 125 -17.34 -6.16 8.40
C LEU A 125 -18.53 -7.04 8.80
N CYS A 126 -18.27 -8.06 9.62
CA CYS A 126 -19.28 -9.05 9.96
C CYS A 126 -19.36 -9.32 11.46
N LEU A 127 -20.54 -9.76 11.87
CA LEU A 127 -20.94 -10.05 13.23
C LEU A 127 -21.49 -11.46 13.28
N PHE A 128 -21.28 -12.17 14.38
CA PHE A 128 -21.98 -13.44 14.60
C PHE A 128 -22.22 -13.72 16.08
N ASP A 129 -23.18 -14.61 16.32
CA ASP A 129 -23.58 -15.06 17.66
C ASP A 129 -23.88 -16.57 17.64
N ALA A 130 -23.71 -17.22 18.79
CA ALA A 130 -24.10 -18.62 19.01
C ALA A 130 -25.60 -18.77 19.36
N LYS A 131 -26.36 -17.68 19.36
CA LYS A 131 -27.82 -17.67 19.50
C LYS A 131 -28.47 -17.01 18.27
N PRO A 132 -29.69 -17.43 17.90
CA PRO A 132 -30.47 -16.72 16.90
C PRO A 132 -30.66 -15.26 17.31
N ASN A 133 -30.58 -14.35 16.35
CA ASN A 133 -30.68 -12.92 16.61
C ASN A 133 -31.25 -12.19 15.39
N ASN A 134 -31.64 -10.93 15.57
CA ASN A 134 -32.00 -10.05 14.48
C ASN A 134 -31.59 -8.62 14.81
N ILE A 135 -31.13 -7.89 13.80
CA ILE A 135 -30.71 -6.49 13.95
C ILE A 135 -31.76 -5.55 13.38
N SER A 136 -32.08 -4.51 14.14
CA SER A 136 -32.99 -3.44 13.75
C SER A 136 -32.53 -2.73 12.47
N ILE A 137 -33.45 -2.04 11.81
CA ILE A 137 -33.15 -1.24 10.60
C ILE A 137 -32.04 -0.20 10.87
N ILE A 138 -32.00 0.36 12.09
CA ILE A 138 -30.99 1.34 12.49
C ILE A 138 -29.62 0.66 12.61
N GLN A 139 -29.54 -0.51 13.27
CA GLN A 139 -28.31 -1.30 13.36
C GLN A 139 -27.81 -1.74 11.98
N GLN A 140 -28.70 -2.15 11.08
CA GLN A 140 -28.35 -2.49 9.70
C GLN A 140 -27.75 -1.29 8.95
N LYS A 141 -28.36 -0.11 9.06
CA LYS A 141 -27.83 1.12 8.48
C LYS A 141 -26.48 1.49 9.08
N ALA A 142 -26.33 1.38 10.39
CA ALA A 142 -25.07 1.64 11.08
C ALA A 142 -23.96 0.69 10.62
N LEU A 143 -24.23 -0.60 10.51
CA LEU A 143 -23.28 -1.60 10.01
C LEU A 143 -22.85 -1.31 8.58
N ALA A 144 -23.78 -0.91 7.71
CA ALA A 144 -23.47 -0.48 6.35
C ALA A 144 -22.58 0.78 6.33
N VAL A 145 -22.83 1.76 7.21
CA VAL A 145 -22.02 2.97 7.35
C VAL A 145 -20.62 2.62 7.82
N MET A 146 -20.49 1.80 8.87
CA MET A 146 -19.21 1.36 9.42
C MET A 146 -18.38 0.61 8.37
N ALA A 147 -18.99 -0.29 7.58
CA ALA A 147 -18.30 -0.98 6.49
C ALA A 147 -17.73 -0.01 5.44
N ARG A 148 -18.45 1.09 5.14
CA ARG A 148 -17.93 2.15 4.26
C ARG A 148 -16.77 2.92 4.91
N GLN A 149 -16.84 3.18 6.23
CA GLN A 149 -15.74 3.84 6.96
C GLN A 149 -14.49 2.97 6.99
N VAL A 150 -14.62 1.66 7.27
CA VAL A 150 -13.52 0.70 7.18
C VAL A 150 -12.90 0.75 5.78
N THR A 151 -13.71 0.70 4.74
CA THR A 151 -13.22 0.73 3.36
C THR A 151 -12.54 2.05 3.01
N PHE A 152 -13.01 3.17 3.57
CA PHE A 152 -12.37 4.48 3.41
C PHE A 152 -11.00 4.53 4.10
N LEU A 153 -10.91 4.08 5.34
CA LEU A 153 -9.64 4.00 6.10
C LEU A 153 -8.62 3.11 5.39
N MET A 154 -9.02 1.93 4.92
CA MET A 154 -8.16 1.04 4.14
C MET A 154 -7.62 1.73 2.87
N GLN A 155 -8.45 2.48 2.15
CA GLN A 155 -8.00 3.22 0.96
C GLN A 155 -7.05 4.37 1.31
N LEU A 156 -7.30 5.05 2.43
CA LEU A 156 -6.46 6.13 2.93
C LEU A 156 -5.06 5.61 3.28
N GLU A 157 -4.98 4.52 4.07
CA GLU A 157 -3.71 3.89 4.43
C GLU A 157 -2.92 3.40 3.23
N LEU A 158 -3.60 2.75 2.26
CA LEU A 158 -2.96 2.31 1.03
C LEU A 158 -2.40 3.50 0.24
N SER A 159 -3.18 4.58 0.11
CA SER A 159 -2.74 5.80 -0.57
C SER A 159 -1.56 6.46 0.14
N GLN A 160 -1.57 6.51 1.47
CA GLN A 160 -0.47 7.05 2.26
C GLN A 160 0.81 6.22 2.10
N LYS A 161 0.70 4.89 2.13
CA LYS A 161 1.84 3.98 1.91
C LYS A 161 2.44 4.15 0.51
N VAL A 162 1.60 4.26 -0.52
CA VAL A 162 2.06 4.54 -1.89
C VAL A 162 2.76 5.90 -1.98
N LEU A 163 2.19 6.94 -1.37
CA LEU A 163 2.78 8.27 -1.36
C LEU A 163 4.14 8.29 -0.66
N GLN A 164 4.26 7.64 0.50
CA GLN A 164 5.52 7.52 1.23
C GLN A 164 6.60 6.79 0.43
N ASN A 165 6.24 5.70 -0.26
CA ASN A 165 7.18 4.98 -1.12
C ASN A 165 7.67 5.85 -2.28
N ASN A 166 6.77 6.59 -2.93
CA ASN A 166 7.12 7.49 -4.03
C ASN A 166 8.01 8.64 -3.56
N LEU A 167 7.76 9.20 -2.37
CA LEU A 167 8.60 10.24 -1.78
C LEU A 167 10.01 9.72 -1.52
N LYS A 168 10.13 8.52 -0.93
CA LYS A 168 11.42 7.88 -0.69
C LYS A 168 12.20 7.65 -2.00
N GLU A 169 11.54 7.13 -3.03
CA GLU A 169 12.16 6.92 -4.34
C GLU A 169 12.63 8.25 -4.97
N LEU A 170 11.84 9.31 -4.80
CA LEU A 170 12.18 10.65 -5.28
C LEU A 170 13.39 11.24 -4.52
N GLU A 171 13.47 11.03 -3.21
CA GLU A 171 14.60 11.43 -2.37
C GLU A 171 15.88 10.69 -2.80
N GLU A 172 15.82 9.37 -2.97
CA GLU A 172 16.95 8.56 -3.43
C GLU A 172 17.46 9.01 -4.82
N LYS A 173 16.54 9.31 -5.74
CA LYS A 173 16.89 9.87 -7.06
C LYS A 173 17.53 11.25 -6.97
N ASN A 174 17.01 12.14 -6.11
CA ASN A 174 17.57 13.47 -5.91
C ASN A 174 18.96 13.43 -5.26
N GLU A 175 19.19 12.53 -4.31
CA GLU A 175 20.52 12.33 -3.71
C GLU A 175 21.53 11.82 -4.74
N SER A 176 21.12 10.87 -5.59
CA SER A 176 21.96 10.38 -6.68
C SER A 176 22.34 11.50 -7.65
N LEU A 177 21.38 12.35 -8.06
CA LEU A 177 21.64 13.51 -8.91
C LEU A 177 22.60 14.51 -8.27
N ARG A 178 22.44 14.79 -6.97
CA ARG A 178 23.36 15.68 -6.23
C ARG A 178 24.78 15.12 -6.14
N SER A 179 24.91 13.81 -5.93
CA SER A 179 26.20 13.13 -5.89
C SER A 179 26.93 13.22 -7.23
N ILE A 180 26.20 12.99 -8.34
CA ILE A 180 26.73 13.14 -9.70
C ILE A 180 27.16 14.59 -9.95
N ALA A 181 26.32 15.57 -9.63
CA ALA A 181 26.66 16.99 -9.81
C ALA A 181 27.91 17.40 -9.01
N HIS A 182 28.07 16.90 -7.79
CA HIS A 182 29.24 17.14 -6.96
C HIS A 182 30.51 16.52 -7.58
N MET A 183 30.43 15.29 -8.07
CA MET A 183 31.54 14.60 -8.74
C MET A 183 31.97 15.34 -10.02
N GLN A 184 31.02 15.72 -10.87
CA GLN A 184 31.29 16.48 -12.09
C GLN A 184 31.91 17.85 -11.80
N SER A 185 31.46 18.53 -10.74
CA SER A 185 32.02 19.82 -10.33
C SER A 185 33.50 19.72 -9.96
N HIS A 186 33.92 18.63 -9.30
CA HIS A 186 35.32 18.40 -8.95
C HIS A 186 36.16 18.18 -10.22
N ASP A 187 35.68 17.33 -11.12
CA ASP A 187 36.36 16.99 -12.38
C ASP A 187 36.56 18.20 -13.31
N ILE A 188 35.63 19.16 -13.30
CA ILE A 188 35.76 20.42 -14.06
C ILE A 188 36.70 21.41 -13.36
N ARG A 189 36.63 21.50 -12.03
CA ARG A 189 37.42 22.48 -11.25
C ARG A 189 38.92 22.21 -11.35
N GLN A 190 39.33 20.95 -11.39
CA GLN A 190 40.75 20.58 -11.40
C GLN A 190 41.52 21.16 -12.61
N PRO A 191 41.16 20.88 -13.88
CA PRO A 191 41.87 21.45 -15.01
C PRO A 191 41.69 22.98 -15.12
N LEU A 192 40.52 23.52 -14.74
CA LEU A 192 40.31 24.96 -14.69
C LEU A 192 41.28 25.66 -13.71
N THR A 193 41.50 25.06 -12.53
CA THR A 193 42.44 25.58 -11.53
C THR A 193 43.87 25.57 -12.09
N SER A 194 44.25 24.52 -12.83
CA SER A 194 45.56 24.46 -13.52
C SER A 194 45.71 25.57 -14.56
N ILE A 195 44.70 25.81 -15.40
CA ILE A 195 44.70 26.89 -16.39
C ILE A 195 44.87 28.25 -15.70
N MET A 196 44.07 28.53 -14.66
CA MET A 196 44.14 29.78 -13.91
C MET A 196 45.52 29.99 -13.27
N GLY A 197 46.10 28.94 -12.65
CA GLY A 197 47.43 29.01 -12.05
C GLY A 197 48.54 29.31 -13.08
N LEU A 198 48.49 28.70 -14.26
CA LEU A 198 49.45 28.96 -15.34
C LEU A 198 49.31 30.38 -15.91
N ILE A 199 48.09 30.87 -16.06
CA ILE A 199 47.82 32.27 -16.47
C ILE A 199 48.42 33.25 -15.44
N ASP A 200 48.25 32.98 -14.14
CA ASP A 200 48.79 33.81 -13.08
C ASP A 200 50.33 33.85 -13.10
N ILE A 201 50.99 32.73 -13.41
CA ILE A 201 52.46 32.66 -13.61
C ILE A 201 52.88 33.56 -14.78
N ILE A 202 52.22 33.43 -15.93
CA ILE A 202 52.53 34.25 -17.12
C ILE A 202 52.34 35.74 -16.81
N ARG A 203 51.30 36.11 -16.05
CA ARG A 203 51.05 37.49 -15.65
C ARG A 203 52.17 38.04 -14.75
N ASN A 204 52.66 37.25 -13.81
CA ASN A 204 53.76 37.63 -12.92
C ASN A 204 55.10 37.73 -13.65
N ASP A 205 55.29 36.97 -14.73
CA ASP A 205 56.46 37.06 -15.63
C ASP A 205 56.35 38.19 -16.67
N GLY A 206 55.51 39.20 -16.42
CA GLY A 206 55.34 40.34 -17.30
C GLY A 206 54.72 39.97 -18.65
N TYR A 207 53.80 38.99 -18.65
CA TYR A 207 53.11 38.47 -19.84
C TYR A 207 54.04 37.80 -20.87
N LYS A 208 55.22 37.32 -20.43
CA LYS A 208 56.11 36.49 -21.25
C LYS A 208 55.79 35.01 -21.03
N ALA A 209 55.22 34.38 -22.05
CA ALA A 209 55.01 32.93 -22.08
C ALA A 209 56.05 32.29 -23.01
N ASP A 210 56.81 31.32 -22.49
CA ASP A 210 57.62 30.44 -23.32
C ASP A 210 56.77 29.31 -23.90
N LYS A 211 57.37 28.53 -24.81
CA LYS A 211 56.68 27.41 -25.47
C LYS A 211 56.19 26.36 -24.47
N GLU A 212 56.93 26.15 -23.38
CA GLU A 212 56.59 25.17 -22.34
C GLU A 212 55.30 25.58 -21.62
N LYS A 213 55.19 26.81 -21.12
CA LYS A 213 53.99 27.33 -20.44
C LYS A 213 52.76 27.32 -21.35
N LEU A 214 52.92 27.67 -22.62
CA LEU A 214 51.83 27.61 -23.60
C LEU A 214 51.34 26.17 -23.83
N MET A 215 52.25 25.21 -23.96
CA MET A 215 51.89 23.79 -24.08
C MET A 215 51.19 23.27 -22.83
N MET A 216 51.59 23.69 -21.62
CA MET A 216 50.92 23.29 -20.38
C MET A 216 49.48 23.83 -20.28
N ILE A 217 49.23 25.07 -20.72
CA ILE A 217 47.86 25.63 -20.76
C ILE A 217 47.01 24.90 -21.79
N GLU A 218 47.57 24.64 -22.98
CA GLU A 218 46.88 23.89 -24.03
C GLU A 218 46.53 22.47 -23.56
N GLU A 219 47.43 21.79 -22.86
CA GLU A 219 47.17 20.46 -22.30
C GLU A 219 46.06 20.50 -21.23
N ALA A 220 46.09 21.48 -20.32
CA ALA A 220 45.03 21.63 -19.31
C ALA A 220 43.67 21.99 -19.94
N ALA A 221 43.65 22.81 -21.00
CA ALA A 221 42.44 23.14 -21.75
C ALA A 221 41.87 21.91 -22.48
N ASN A 222 42.73 21.11 -23.13
CA ASN A 222 42.32 19.87 -23.79
C ASN A 222 41.80 18.83 -22.80
N GLN A 223 42.37 18.75 -21.59
CA GLN A 223 41.85 17.90 -20.52
C GLN A 223 40.47 18.34 -20.04
N LEU A 224 40.23 19.65 -19.88
CA LEU A 224 38.91 20.18 -19.55
C LEU A 224 37.89 19.89 -20.65
N ASP A 225 38.24 20.13 -21.91
CA ASP A 225 37.36 19.88 -23.05
C ASP A 225 36.96 18.40 -23.14
N LYS A 226 37.93 17.49 -22.98
CA LYS A 226 37.66 16.05 -22.90
C LYS A 226 36.71 15.70 -21.75
N LYS A 227 36.91 16.27 -20.56
CA LYS A 227 36.03 16.04 -19.41
C LYS A 227 34.60 16.54 -19.65
N VAL A 228 34.44 17.69 -20.29
CA VAL A 228 33.12 18.22 -20.68
C VAL A 228 32.46 17.31 -21.72
N HIS A 229 33.22 16.83 -22.70
CA HIS A 229 32.72 15.89 -23.71
C HIS A 229 32.24 14.58 -23.08
N ASP A 230 33.03 13.98 -22.19
CA ASP A 230 32.68 12.75 -21.47
C ASP A 230 31.38 12.93 -20.66
N ILE A 231 31.16 14.10 -20.03
CA ILE A 231 29.93 14.42 -19.28
C ILE A 231 28.71 14.50 -20.21
N VAL A 232 28.85 15.15 -21.38
CA VAL A 232 27.76 15.31 -22.36
C VAL A 232 27.39 13.96 -23.00
N GLU A 233 28.37 13.11 -23.32
CA GLU A 233 28.12 11.76 -23.83
C GLU A 233 27.36 10.89 -22.81
N GLN A 234 27.69 10.99 -21.53
CA GLN A 234 27.02 10.24 -20.46
C GLN A 234 25.59 10.72 -20.16
N THR A 235 25.26 11.97 -20.48
CA THR A 235 23.92 12.56 -20.23
C THR A 235 22.98 12.44 -21.43
N THR A 236 23.48 12.09 -22.61
CA THR A 236 22.66 11.90 -23.80
C THR A 236 22.06 10.48 -23.81
N ILE A 237 20.78 10.37 -23.44
CA ILE A 237 20.03 9.10 -23.51
C ILE A 237 20.00 8.65 -24.98
N LYS A 238 20.57 7.47 -25.27
CA LYS A 238 20.37 6.79 -26.56
C LYS A 238 18.90 6.35 -26.62
N TYR A 239 18.12 7.03 -27.46
CA TYR A 239 16.78 6.62 -27.88
C TYR A 239 16.83 5.38 -28.77
#